data_AF-A0A812IMM8-F1
#
_entry.id   AF-A0A812IMM8-F1
#
_cell.length_a   1.000
_cell.length_b   1.000
_cell.length_c   1.000
_cell.angle_alpha   90.00
_cell.angle_beta   90.00
_cell.angle_gamma   90.00
#
_symmetry.space_group_name_H-M   'P 1'
#
loop_
_entity.id
_entity.type
_entity.pdbx_description
1 polymer ?
#
loop_
_entity_poly.entity_id
_entity_poly.type
_entity_poly.pdbx_seq_one_letter_code
_entity_poly.pdbx_strand_id
1 'polypeptide(L)'
;MLGLHDVGSWQKFLRRRKNYIDYMAGLLVLLNSFVMMLELEIEGRAVGTAEFGFTSSVPDLAVLQPTFRTIDAVFVYIFLGELLIRLTIERLQFFHDFANWFDLVLVVVGVLDLLVFVPLSATGEPQNIVMMRLVRVVKSLRAIRMVRTLRLFRGLNLLVKACQCFLPSLGWSMVLLVVFMSMGTLVMGNLLRDFITDPTANMDDRLWIYQRYGTAYYAMYTLYEITFAGNWPTNARPVLEKVNQSFVIFYVLYITIIVFAVIRVISATFLKDTLDAAQNDAENLVVERLRKKAQYVKKLEEVFMAIDQSGDGMISEDRLANILSNPQAVAYFQTLDVDVTESAALFHLIDNGDGEVTMDEFIEGIMRCKGPARAIDQVAIRAMIQQLDSKLNRLTQKLVDTGTADL
;
A
#
# COMPACT_ATOMS: atom_id res chain seq x y z
N MET A 1 -12.19 -1.31 44.74
CA MET A 1 -12.22 -0.45 43.52
C MET A 1 -10.83 0.17 43.30
N LEU A 2 -9.82 -0.66 43.06
CA LEU A 2 -8.46 -0.25 42.68
C LEU A 2 -8.13 -1.06 41.43
N GLY A 3 -8.04 -0.44 40.25
CA GLY A 3 -7.68 -1.18 39.03
C GLY A 3 -7.97 -0.53 37.67
N LEU A 4 -8.66 0.61 37.60
CA LEU A 4 -9.02 1.20 36.29
C LEU A 4 -8.17 2.39 35.85
N HIS A 5 -7.29 2.93 36.71
CA HIS A 5 -6.47 4.09 36.36
C HIS A 5 -5.13 3.74 35.67
N ASP A 6 -4.68 2.48 35.76
CA ASP A 6 -3.34 2.07 35.27
C ASP A 6 -3.38 1.40 33.88
N VAL A 7 -4.56 1.02 33.39
CA VAL A 7 -4.71 0.45 32.04
C VAL A 7 -4.50 1.54 30.96
N GLY A 8 -4.88 2.79 31.25
CA GLY A 8 -4.75 3.91 30.32
C GLY A 8 -3.32 4.42 30.13
N SER A 9 -2.48 4.35 31.18
CA SER A 9 -1.06 4.75 31.15
C SER A 9 -0.25 3.75 30.31
N TRP A 10 -0.45 2.46 30.57
CA TRP A 10 0.18 1.34 29.85
C TRP A 10 -0.21 1.29 28.37
N GLN A 11 -1.49 1.50 28.05
CA GLN A 11 -1.94 1.55 26.65
C GLN A 11 -1.37 2.74 25.88
N LYS A 12 -1.28 3.93 26.51
CA LYS A 12 -0.62 5.09 25.89
C LYS A 12 0.88 4.86 25.70
N PHE A 13 1.54 4.20 26.65
CA PHE A 13 2.95 3.83 26.54
C PHE A 13 3.21 2.83 25.39
N LEU A 14 2.41 1.78 25.29
CA LEU A 14 2.51 0.77 24.23
C LEU A 14 2.21 1.36 22.86
N ARG A 15 1.20 2.23 22.75
CA ARG A 15 0.84 2.90 21.48
C ARG A 15 1.95 3.81 20.97
N ARG A 16 2.73 4.46 21.85
CA ARG A 16 3.93 5.24 21.46
C ARG A 16 5.06 4.35 20.91
N ARG A 17 5.15 3.10 21.33
CA ARG A 17 6.19 2.13 20.89
C ARG A 17 5.77 1.24 19.72
N LYS A 18 4.52 1.34 19.23
CA LYS A 18 4.02 0.53 18.10
C LYS A 18 4.97 0.51 16.90
N ASN A 19 5.45 1.68 16.47
CA ASN A 19 6.39 1.77 15.33
C ASN A 19 7.70 0.99 15.58
N TYR A 20 8.22 1.00 16.81
CA TYR A 20 9.42 0.24 17.16
C TYR A 20 9.16 -1.28 17.17
N ILE A 21 7.99 -1.69 17.66
CA ILE A 21 7.56 -3.09 17.60
C ILE A 21 7.48 -3.56 16.15
N ASP A 22 6.95 -2.74 15.26
CA ASP A 22 6.84 -3.06 13.84
C ASP A 22 8.22 -3.22 13.17
N TYR A 23 9.16 -2.31 13.45
CA TYR A 23 10.55 -2.41 12.96
C TYR A 23 11.26 -3.67 13.48
N MET A 24 11.13 -3.95 14.77
CA MET A 24 11.76 -5.12 15.40
C MET A 24 11.15 -6.43 14.87
N ALA A 25 9.83 -6.48 14.73
CA ALA A 25 9.11 -7.64 14.21
C ALA A 25 9.57 -8.00 12.79
N GLY A 26 9.72 -7.02 11.90
CA GLY A 26 10.17 -7.36 10.55
C GLY A 26 11.69 -7.58 10.42
N LEU A 27 12.54 -7.01 11.29
CA LEU A 27 13.94 -7.46 11.39
C LEU A 27 14.01 -8.94 11.77
N LEU A 28 13.16 -9.38 12.71
CA LEU A 28 13.04 -10.79 13.09
C LEU A 28 12.54 -11.65 11.94
N VAL A 29 11.61 -11.16 11.12
CA VAL A 29 11.18 -11.88 9.91
C VAL A 29 12.35 -12.03 8.93
N LEU A 30 13.16 -10.99 8.70
CA LEU A 30 14.34 -11.10 7.84
C LEU A 30 15.36 -12.11 8.37
N LEU A 31 15.60 -12.11 9.69
CA LEU A 31 16.50 -13.08 10.31
C LEU A 31 15.97 -14.51 10.20
N ASN A 32 14.67 -14.71 10.44
CA ASN A 32 14.00 -16.00 10.23
C ASN A 32 14.11 -16.45 8.76
N SER A 33 13.96 -15.53 7.81
CA SER A 33 14.08 -15.78 6.37
C SER A 33 15.47 -16.26 5.99
N PHE A 34 16.50 -15.63 6.55
CA PHE A 34 17.89 -16.04 6.36
C PHE A 34 18.15 -17.44 6.92
N VAL A 35 17.63 -17.73 8.13
CA VAL A 35 17.74 -19.07 8.73
C VAL A 35 17.05 -20.13 7.86
N MET A 36 15.84 -19.87 7.37
CA MET A 36 15.13 -20.80 6.48
C MET A 36 15.89 -21.04 5.17
N MET A 37 16.53 -20.01 4.60
CA MET A 37 17.33 -20.15 3.39
C MET A 37 18.60 -20.98 3.63
N LEU A 38 19.22 -20.82 4.80
CA LEU A 38 20.40 -21.57 5.22
C LEU A 38 20.02 -23.04 5.49
N GLU A 39 18.90 -23.30 6.16
CA GLU A 39 18.36 -24.65 6.35
C GLU A 39 18.11 -25.33 5.00
N LEU A 40 17.47 -24.63 4.05
CA LEU A 40 17.21 -25.15 2.70
C LEU A 40 18.50 -25.51 1.93
N GLU A 41 19.53 -24.66 2.01
CA GLU A 41 20.83 -24.92 1.37
C GLU A 41 21.50 -26.16 1.96
N ILE A 42 21.47 -26.32 3.29
CA ILE A 42 22.07 -27.48 3.98
C ILE A 42 21.30 -28.76 3.70
N GLU A 43 19.96 -28.73 3.79
CA GLU A 43 19.11 -29.87 3.44
C GLU A 43 19.31 -30.26 1.97
N GLY A 44 19.35 -29.28 1.06
CA GLY A 44 19.59 -29.52 -0.37
C GLY A 44 20.94 -30.19 -0.65
N ARG A 45 22.01 -29.74 0.01
CA ARG A 45 23.34 -30.37 -0.11
C ARG A 45 23.35 -31.79 0.46
N ALA A 46 22.69 -32.02 1.60
CA ALA A 46 22.62 -33.34 2.23
C ALA A 46 21.84 -34.34 1.37
N VAL A 47 20.75 -33.92 0.72
CA VAL A 47 20.04 -34.76 -0.27
C VAL A 47 20.92 -35.01 -1.50
N GLY A 48 21.63 -33.99 -1.96
CA GLY A 48 22.58 -34.09 -3.06
C GLY A 48 23.69 -35.13 -2.83
N THR A 49 24.23 -35.18 -1.61
CA THR A 49 25.26 -36.16 -1.24
C THR A 49 24.67 -37.57 -1.07
N ALA A 50 23.50 -37.69 -0.44
CA ALA A 50 22.87 -38.98 -0.15
C ALA A 50 22.33 -39.70 -1.40
N GLU A 51 21.64 -38.98 -2.29
CA GLU A 51 20.94 -39.57 -3.44
C GLU A 51 21.80 -39.58 -4.71
N PHE A 52 22.64 -38.55 -4.90
CA PHE A 52 23.41 -38.36 -6.14
C PHE A 52 24.93 -38.47 -5.96
N GLY A 53 25.41 -38.72 -4.73
CA GLY A 53 26.83 -38.95 -4.47
C GLY A 53 27.71 -37.72 -4.60
N PHE A 54 27.16 -36.50 -4.56
CA PHE A 54 27.97 -35.29 -4.58
C PHE A 54 28.85 -35.19 -3.31
N THR A 55 30.07 -34.69 -3.43
CA THR A 55 30.94 -34.45 -2.27
C THR A 55 30.59 -33.11 -1.64
N SER A 56 30.23 -33.12 -0.35
CA SER A 56 30.02 -31.89 0.41
C SER A 56 30.78 -31.97 1.74
N SER A 57 31.37 -30.85 2.15
CA SER A 57 32.06 -30.68 3.44
C SER A 57 31.11 -30.27 4.57
N VAL A 58 29.80 -30.44 4.37
CA VAL A 58 28.78 -29.93 5.29
C VAL A 58 28.66 -30.90 6.48
N PRO A 59 28.55 -30.40 7.73
CA PRO A 59 28.30 -31.24 8.88
C PRO A 59 27.05 -32.10 8.68
N ASP A 60 27.02 -33.30 9.26
CA ASP A 60 25.88 -34.21 9.15
C ASP A 60 24.57 -33.51 9.49
N LEU A 61 23.59 -33.59 8.57
CA LEU A 61 22.27 -32.98 8.72
C LEU A 61 21.62 -33.40 10.05
N ALA A 62 21.85 -34.64 10.49
CA ALA A 62 21.34 -35.17 11.76
C ALA A 62 21.78 -34.36 12.99
N VAL A 63 22.95 -33.70 12.94
CA VAL A 63 23.48 -32.87 14.03
C VAL A 63 22.88 -31.47 14.01
N LEU A 64 22.65 -30.91 12.82
CA LEU A 64 22.18 -29.53 12.65
C LEU A 64 20.65 -29.41 12.72
N GLN A 65 19.92 -30.46 12.35
CA GLN A 65 18.46 -30.47 12.33
C GLN A 65 17.79 -30.15 13.69
N PRO A 66 18.22 -30.67 14.85
CA PRO A 66 17.64 -30.27 16.14
C PRO A 66 17.89 -28.78 16.47
N THR A 67 19.03 -28.24 16.04
CA THR A 67 19.37 -26.83 16.21
C THR A 67 18.44 -25.94 15.39
N PHE A 68 18.22 -26.25 14.11
CA PHE A 68 17.27 -25.52 13.26
C PHE A 68 15.85 -25.58 13.80
N ARG A 69 15.38 -26.76 14.24
CA ARG A 69 14.07 -26.90 14.89
C ARG A 69 13.92 -26.04 16.13
N THR A 70 14.98 -25.92 16.93
CA THR A 70 14.97 -25.08 18.13
C THR A 70 14.91 -23.60 17.76
N ILE A 71 15.68 -23.17 16.76
CA ILE A 71 15.66 -21.79 16.25
C ILE A 71 14.28 -21.44 15.70
N ASP A 72 13.67 -22.32 14.91
CA ASP A 72 12.31 -22.15 14.39
C ASP A 72 11.27 -22.02 15.50
N ALA A 73 11.35 -22.88 16.52
CA ALA A 73 10.48 -22.83 17.67
C ALA A 73 10.58 -21.48 18.38
N VAL A 74 11.82 -20.99 18.60
CA VAL A 74 12.06 -19.67 19.20
C VAL A 74 11.39 -18.57 18.37
N PHE A 75 11.51 -18.59 17.04
CA PHE A 75 10.83 -17.61 16.19
C PHE A 75 9.31 -17.69 16.28
N VAL A 76 8.73 -18.90 16.27
CA VAL A 76 7.28 -19.08 16.42
C VAL A 76 6.80 -18.50 17.75
N TYR A 77 7.52 -18.74 18.85
CA TYR A 77 7.19 -18.17 20.15
C TYR A 77 7.31 -16.64 20.18
N ILE A 78 8.35 -16.08 19.56
CA ILE A 78 8.51 -14.63 19.44
C ILE A 78 7.34 -14.01 18.66
N PHE A 79 6.95 -14.60 17.51
CA PHE A 79 5.82 -14.13 16.72
C PHE A 79 4.46 -14.31 17.42
N LEU A 80 4.31 -15.37 18.21
CA LEU A 80 3.14 -15.55 19.06
C LEU A 80 3.07 -14.45 20.14
N GLY A 81 4.18 -14.16 20.81
CA GLY A 81 4.27 -13.07 21.78
C GLY A 81 3.95 -11.71 21.16
N GLU A 82 4.53 -11.40 20.00
CA GLU A 82 4.25 -10.20 19.22
C GLU A 82 2.75 -10.07 18.87
N LEU A 83 2.13 -11.15 18.37
CA LEU A 83 0.71 -11.19 18.05
C LEU A 83 -0.17 -10.93 19.28
N LEU A 84 0.15 -11.57 20.42
CA LEU A 84 -0.59 -11.37 21.67
C LEU A 84 -0.48 -9.92 22.16
N ILE A 85 0.72 -9.33 22.11
CA ILE A 85 0.92 -7.92 22.44
C ILE A 85 0.04 -7.03 21.53
N ARG A 86 0.06 -7.24 20.21
CA ARG A 86 -0.79 -6.48 19.28
C ARG A 86 -2.28 -6.64 19.58
N LEU A 87 -2.74 -7.85 19.88
CA LEU A 87 -4.13 -8.13 20.23
C LEU A 87 -4.56 -7.35 21.50
N THR A 88 -3.69 -7.25 22.51
CA THR A 88 -3.99 -6.46 23.73
C THR A 88 -4.07 -4.95 23.48
N ILE A 89 -3.27 -4.44 22.52
CA ILE A 89 -3.21 -3.01 22.17
C ILE A 89 -4.42 -2.62 21.30
N GLU A 90 -4.72 -3.41 20.26
CA GLU A 90 -5.69 -3.06 19.22
C GLU A 90 -7.10 -3.60 19.48
N ARG A 91 -7.25 -4.64 20.31
CA ARG A 91 -8.54 -5.22 20.70
C ARG A 91 -9.42 -5.52 19.47
N LEU A 92 -10.61 -4.92 19.38
CA LEU A 92 -11.54 -5.12 18.27
C LEU A 92 -11.07 -4.47 16.97
N GLN A 93 -10.19 -3.46 17.03
CA GLN A 93 -9.61 -2.85 15.83
C GLN A 93 -8.65 -3.80 15.13
N PHE A 94 -8.09 -4.78 15.85
CA PHE A 94 -7.21 -5.81 15.28
C PHE A 94 -7.88 -6.54 14.11
N PHE A 95 -9.15 -6.91 14.26
CA PHE A 95 -9.90 -7.72 13.30
C PHE A 95 -10.37 -6.95 12.06
N HIS A 96 -10.21 -5.63 12.03
CA HIS A 96 -10.58 -4.79 10.89
C HIS A 96 -9.44 -4.64 9.87
N ASP A 97 -8.20 -4.97 10.25
CA ASP A 97 -7.04 -4.90 9.37
C ASP A 97 -6.74 -6.27 8.74
N PHE A 98 -6.72 -6.33 7.40
CA PHE A 98 -6.38 -7.54 6.65
C PHE A 98 -4.96 -8.05 6.97
N ALA A 99 -4.02 -7.14 7.23
CA ALA A 99 -2.65 -7.51 7.54
C ALA A 99 -2.54 -8.24 8.90
N ASN A 100 -3.37 -7.86 9.85
CA ASN A 100 -3.47 -8.52 11.15
C ASN A 100 -4.09 -9.92 11.04
N TRP A 101 -5.12 -10.09 10.19
CA TRP A 101 -5.68 -11.41 9.87
C TRP A 101 -4.65 -12.33 9.23
N PHE A 102 -3.90 -11.82 8.27
CA PHE A 102 -2.81 -12.57 7.64
C PHE A 102 -1.74 -12.99 8.65
N ASP A 103 -1.39 -12.10 9.58
CA ASP A 103 -0.46 -12.44 10.66
C ASP A 103 -0.99 -13.52 11.58
N LEU A 104 -2.25 -13.41 11.99
CA LEU A 104 -2.92 -14.41 12.82
C LEU A 104 -2.84 -15.79 12.16
N VAL A 105 -3.22 -15.90 10.88
CA VAL A 105 -3.17 -17.17 10.14
C VAL A 105 -1.75 -17.74 10.11
N LEU A 106 -0.75 -16.91 9.82
CA LEU A 106 0.65 -17.34 9.74
C LEU A 106 1.24 -17.80 11.09
N VAL A 107 0.86 -17.16 12.20
CA VAL A 107 1.25 -17.61 13.55
C VAL A 107 0.55 -18.93 13.88
N VAL A 108 -0.75 -19.05 13.60
CA VAL A 108 -1.51 -20.29 13.83
C VAL A 108 -0.91 -21.45 13.06
N VAL A 109 -0.60 -21.27 11.77
CA VAL A 109 0.10 -22.28 10.96
C VAL A 109 1.43 -22.68 11.60
N GLY A 110 2.19 -21.74 12.15
CA GLY A 110 3.45 -22.03 12.85
C GLY A 110 3.30 -22.80 14.14
N VAL A 111 2.27 -22.47 14.93
CA VAL A 111 1.96 -23.16 16.18
C VAL A 111 1.46 -24.58 15.88
N LEU A 112 0.61 -24.76 14.86
CA LEU A 112 0.17 -26.08 14.42
C LEU A 112 1.35 -26.94 13.93
N ASP A 113 2.28 -26.34 13.20
CA ASP A 113 3.50 -27.02 12.78
C ASP A 113 4.34 -27.54 13.96
N LEU A 114 4.53 -26.70 14.97
CA LEU A 114 5.28 -27.05 16.17
C LEU A 114 4.56 -28.09 17.05
N LEU A 115 3.24 -27.95 17.27
CA LEU A 115 2.48 -28.77 18.22
C LEU A 115 1.87 -30.04 17.62
N VAL A 116 1.61 -30.05 16.32
CA VAL A 116 0.90 -31.15 15.66
C VAL A 116 1.84 -31.88 14.71
N PHE A 117 2.44 -31.18 13.74
CA PHE A 117 3.16 -31.83 12.65
C PHE A 117 4.55 -32.37 13.08
N VAL A 118 5.28 -31.68 13.94
CA VAL A 118 6.57 -32.15 14.47
C VAL A 118 6.43 -33.42 15.34
N PRO A 119 5.53 -33.48 16.35
CA PRO A 119 5.35 -34.69 17.14
C PRO A 119 4.83 -35.87 16.30
N LEU A 120 3.88 -35.61 15.40
CA LEU A 120 3.35 -36.66 14.51
C LEU A 120 4.48 -37.30 13.68
N SER A 121 5.37 -36.50 13.11
CA SER A 121 6.51 -37.02 12.32
C SER A 121 7.57 -37.75 13.16
N ALA A 122 7.62 -37.52 14.48
CA ALA A 122 8.50 -38.22 15.40
C ALA A 122 7.94 -39.57 15.89
N THR A 123 6.60 -39.74 15.90
CA THR A 123 5.95 -40.97 16.42
C THR A 123 6.14 -42.23 15.57
N GLY A 124 6.76 -42.15 14.39
CA GLY A 124 7.21 -43.32 13.62
C GLY A 124 6.11 -44.22 13.04
N GLU A 125 4.83 -43.92 13.29
CA GLU A 125 3.70 -44.58 12.66
C GLU A 125 3.79 -44.42 11.12
N PRO A 126 3.44 -45.46 10.32
CA PRO A 126 3.47 -45.39 8.86
C PRO A 126 2.44 -44.36 8.38
N GLN A 127 2.88 -43.11 8.28
CA GLN A 127 2.06 -42.01 7.83
C GLN A 127 1.74 -42.18 6.35
N ASN A 128 0.47 -41.96 6.00
CA ASN A 128 0.03 -41.80 4.64
C ASN A 128 1.00 -40.88 3.86
N ILE A 129 1.42 -41.27 2.66
CA ILE A 129 2.30 -40.47 1.78
C ILE A 129 1.74 -39.05 1.59
N VAL A 130 0.40 -38.93 1.57
CA VAL A 130 -0.33 -37.67 1.53
C VAL A 130 -0.03 -36.78 2.74
N MET A 131 0.05 -37.34 3.95
CA MET A 131 0.36 -36.61 5.18
C MET A 131 1.79 -36.06 5.17
N MET A 132 2.76 -36.85 4.68
CA MET A 132 4.13 -36.37 4.50
C MET A 132 4.23 -35.26 3.44
N ARG A 133 3.45 -35.32 2.36
CA ARG A 133 3.36 -34.23 1.38
C ARG A 133 2.74 -32.97 1.99
N LEU A 134 1.69 -33.10 2.80
CA LEU A 134 1.06 -31.98 3.48
C LEU A 134 2.01 -31.30 4.47
N VAL A 135 2.78 -32.07 5.24
CA VAL A 135 3.83 -31.53 6.12
C VAL A 135 4.85 -30.71 5.33
N ARG A 136 5.30 -31.20 4.17
CA ARG A 136 6.22 -30.45 3.29
C ARG A 136 5.60 -29.15 2.78
N VAL A 137 4.34 -29.17 2.38
CA VAL A 137 3.63 -27.95 1.94
C VAL A 137 3.52 -26.95 3.09
N VAL A 138 3.11 -27.39 4.28
CA VAL A 138 3.00 -26.52 5.47
C VAL A 138 4.35 -25.90 5.84
N LYS A 139 5.44 -26.68 5.76
CA LYS A 139 6.81 -26.16 5.90
C LYS A 139 7.11 -25.06 4.88
N SER A 140 6.76 -25.25 3.59
CA SER A 140 6.95 -24.23 2.56
C SER A 140 6.13 -22.96 2.80
N LEU A 141 4.93 -23.07 3.40
CA LEU A 141 4.11 -21.91 3.75
C LEU A 141 4.78 -20.98 4.79
N ARG A 142 5.80 -21.44 5.52
CA ARG A 142 6.59 -20.56 6.40
C ARG A 142 7.27 -19.41 5.64
N ALA A 143 7.67 -19.65 4.39
CA ALA A 143 8.26 -18.62 3.54
C ALA A 143 7.30 -17.45 3.25
N ILE A 144 5.98 -17.68 3.31
CA ILE A 144 4.97 -16.61 3.14
C ILE A 144 5.10 -15.55 4.24
N ARG A 145 5.67 -15.89 5.41
CA ARG A 145 5.95 -14.91 6.48
C ARG A 145 6.90 -13.80 6.01
N MET A 146 7.73 -14.03 4.99
CA MET A 146 8.57 -13.01 4.37
C MET A 146 7.77 -11.79 3.89
N VAL A 147 6.52 -12.00 3.45
CA VAL A 147 5.60 -10.93 3.01
C VAL A 147 5.37 -9.91 4.13
N ARG A 148 5.50 -10.29 5.40
CA ARG A 148 5.40 -9.37 6.54
C ARG A 148 6.44 -8.25 6.48
N THR A 149 7.61 -8.50 5.90
CA THR A 149 8.68 -7.49 5.73
C THR A 149 8.27 -6.33 4.82
N LEU A 150 7.31 -6.54 3.91
CA LEU A 150 6.77 -5.48 3.07
C LEU A 150 6.13 -4.33 3.89
N ARG A 151 5.78 -4.59 5.16
CA ARG A 151 5.23 -3.60 6.09
C ARG A 151 6.29 -2.81 6.86
N LEU A 152 7.54 -3.28 6.91
CA LEU A 152 8.66 -2.58 7.57
C LEU A 152 8.98 -1.26 6.89
N PHE A 153 8.98 -1.31 5.57
CA PHE A 153 9.39 -0.20 4.74
C PHE A 153 8.14 0.55 4.33
N ARG A 154 7.95 1.77 4.86
CA ARG A 154 6.89 2.66 4.42
C ARG A 154 6.86 2.82 2.89
N GLY A 155 8.03 2.79 2.24
CA GLY A 155 8.18 2.77 0.78
C GLY A 155 7.60 1.52 0.11
N LEU A 156 7.81 0.32 0.68
CA LEU A 156 7.22 -0.91 0.14
C LEU A 156 5.70 -0.95 0.35
N ASN A 157 5.20 -0.44 1.48
CA ASN A 157 3.76 -0.36 1.72
C ASN A 157 3.06 0.58 0.72
N LEU A 158 3.71 1.69 0.34
CA LEU A 158 3.21 2.57 -0.71
C LEU A 158 3.13 1.84 -2.07
N LEU A 159 4.16 1.06 -2.42
CA LEU A 159 4.14 0.22 -3.62
C LEU A 159 3.05 -0.84 -3.56
N VAL A 160 2.85 -1.52 -2.43
CA VAL A 160 1.79 -2.52 -2.26
C VAL A 160 0.40 -1.90 -2.41
N LYS A 161 0.18 -0.72 -1.84
CA LYS A 161 -1.08 0.03 -2.02
C LYS A 161 -1.29 0.44 -3.47
N ALA A 162 -0.24 0.90 -4.16
CA ALA A 162 -0.29 1.16 -5.59
C ALA A 162 -0.62 -0.12 -6.40
N CYS A 163 -0.06 -1.27 -5.98
CA CYS A 163 -0.37 -2.57 -6.57
C CYS A 163 -1.84 -2.97 -6.43
N GLN A 164 -2.42 -2.72 -5.27
CA GLN A 164 -3.83 -3.04 -5.00
C GLN A 164 -4.80 -2.29 -5.93
N CYS A 165 -4.41 -1.11 -6.43
CA CYS A 165 -5.24 -0.34 -7.34
C CYS A 165 -5.38 -1.00 -8.73
N PHE A 166 -4.29 -1.52 -9.31
CA PHE A 166 -4.31 -2.10 -10.66
C PHE A 166 -4.61 -3.61 -10.70
N LEU A 167 -4.42 -4.32 -9.58
CA LEU A 167 -4.59 -5.78 -9.51
C LEU A 167 -5.98 -6.29 -9.98
N PRO A 168 -7.11 -5.63 -9.66
CA PRO A 168 -8.42 -6.08 -10.13
C PRO A 168 -8.53 -6.05 -11.67
N SER A 169 -8.07 -4.96 -12.29
CA SER A 169 -8.07 -4.78 -13.75
C SER A 169 -7.14 -5.78 -14.45
N LEU A 170 -5.95 -5.99 -13.88
CA LEU A 170 -5.02 -7.03 -14.33
C LEU A 170 -5.63 -8.43 -14.19
N GLY A 171 -6.36 -8.70 -13.11
CA GLY A 171 -7.02 -9.97 -12.87
C GLY A 171 -8.03 -10.32 -13.96
N TRP A 172 -8.92 -9.38 -14.31
CA TRP A 172 -9.88 -9.58 -15.42
C TRP A 172 -9.20 -9.75 -16.77
N SER A 173 -8.12 -9.01 -17.00
CA SER A 173 -7.28 -9.16 -18.19
C SER A 173 -6.65 -10.55 -18.28
N MET A 174 -6.19 -11.10 -17.16
CA MET A 174 -5.66 -12.46 -17.08
C MET A 174 -6.74 -13.52 -17.31
N VAL A 175 -7.96 -13.31 -16.80
CA VAL A 175 -9.10 -14.20 -17.09
C VAL A 175 -9.39 -14.24 -18.58
N LEU A 176 -9.46 -13.08 -19.24
CA LEU A 176 -9.64 -13.01 -20.69
C LEU A 176 -8.52 -13.74 -21.44
N LEU A 177 -7.26 -13.59 -21.00
CA LEU A 177 -6.13 -14.29 -21.58
C LEU A 177 -6.23 -15.82 -21.40
N VAL A 178 -6.68 -16.29 -20.24
CA VAL A 178 -6.95 -17.72 -19.99
C VAL A 178 -8.04 -18.25 -20.91
N VAL A 179 -9.07 -17.46 -21.23
CA VAL A 179 -10.08 -17.84 -22.21
C VAL A 179 -9.45 -18.06 -23.58
N PHE A 180 -8.63 -17.12 -24.08
CA PHE A 180 -7.95 -17.29 -25.36
C PHE A 180 -6.97 -18.48 -25.37
N MET A 181 -6.21 -18.68 -24.29
CA MET A 181 -5.34 -19.85 -24.15
C MET A 181 -6.17 -21.15 -24.19
N SER A 182 -7.31 -21.21 -23.49
CA SER A 182 -8.19 -22.38 -23.50
C SER A 182 -8.75 -22.69 -24.89
N MET A 183 -9.10 -21.65 -25.67
CA MET A 183 -9.53 -21.83 -27.06
C MET A 183 -8.39 -22.41 -27.91
N GLY A 184 -7.17 -21.86 -27.78
CA GLY A 184 -5.99 -22.40 -28.46
C GLY A 184 -5.69 -23.85 -28.06
N THR A 185 -5.85 -24.18 -26.77
CA THR A 185 -5.67 -25.54 -26.23
C THR A 185 -6.61 -26.52 -26.92
N LEU A 186 -7.90 -26.16 -27.03
CA LEU A 186 -8.91 -27.01 -27.66
C LEU A 186 -8.67 -27.15 -29.16
N VAL A 187 -8.29 -26.06 -29.85
CA VAL A 187 -7.97 -26.09 -31.29
C VAL A 187 -6.79 -27.01 -31.55
N MET A 188 -5.65 -26.79 -30.89
CA MET A 188 -4.44 -27.59 -31.12
C MET A 188 -4.59 -29.03 -30.64
N GLY A 189 -5.20 -29.25 -29.48
CA GLY A 189 -5.44 -30.59 -28.94
C GLY A 189 -6.37 -31.44 -29.81
N ASN A 190 -7.32 -30.83 -30.52
CA ASN A 190 -8.17 -31.53 -31.47
C ASN A 190 -7.48 -31.73 -32.83
N LEU A 191 -6.84 -30.69 -33.38
CA LEU A 191 -6.19 -30.77 -34.71
C LEU A 191 -4.96 -31.69 -34.73
N LEU A 192 -4.22 -31.78 -33.63
CA LEU A 192 -3.04 -32.66 -33.52
C LEU A 192 -3.40 -34.10 -33.14
N ARG A 193 -4.66 -34.36 -32.77
CA ARG A 193 -5.09 -35.69 -32.32
C ARG A 193 -4.86 -36.75 -33.39
N ASP A 194 -5.21 -36.44 -34.64
CA ASP A 194 -5.10 -37.38 -35.75
C ASP A 194 -3.65 -37.85 -35.93
N PHE A 195 -2.69 -36.91 -35.91
CA PHE A 195 -1.26 -37.22 -35.96
C PHE A 195 -0.78 -38.03 -34.76
N ILE A 196 -1.25 -37.70 -33.54
CA ILE A 196 -0.89 -38.44 -32.32
C ILE A 196 -1.38 -39.88 -32.40
N THR A 197 -2.55 -40.14 -32.99
CA THR A 197 -3.13 -41.48 -33.10
C THR A 197 -2.66 -42.29 -34.30
N ASP A 198 -2.06 -41.63 -35.30
CA ASP A 198 -1.61 -42.27 -36.53
C ASP A 198 -0.52 -43.32 -36.26
N PRO A 199 -0.78 -44.62 -36.49
CA PRO A 199 0.20 -45.68 -36.28
C PRO A 199 1.35 -45.65 -37.30
N THR A 200 1.22 -44.93 -38.41
CA THR A 200 2.24 -44.84 -39.46
C THR A 200 3.28 -43.75 -39.20
N ALA A 201 2.97 -42.78 -38.34
CA ALA A 201 3.88 -41.71 -37.96
C ALA A 201 4.93 -42.17 -36.94
N ASN A 202 6.09 -41.51 -36.93
CA ASN A 202 7.20 -41.82 -36.03
C ASN A 202 6.78 -41.69 -34.56
N MET A 203 7.07 -42.73 -33.76
CA MET A 203 6.74 -42.79 -32.32
C MET A 203 7.33 -41.63 -31.53
N ASP A 204 8.59 -41.26 -31.79
CA ASP A 204 9.27 -40.20 -31.03
C ASP A 204 8.60 -38.84 -31.25
N ASP A 205 8.14 -38.58 -32.48
CA ASP A 205 7.47 -37.34 -32.86
C ASP A 205 6.06 -37.27 -32.26
N ARG A 206 5.33 -38.40 -32.30
CA ARG A 206 4.01 -38.53 -31.66
C ARG A 206 4.11 -38.31 -30.15
N LEU A 207 5.12 -38.89 -29.50
CA LEU A 207 5.35 -38.73 -28.07
C LEU A 207 5.71 -37.29 -27.73
N TRP A 208 6.58 -36.64 -28.52
CA TRP A 208 6.93 -35.25 -28.32
C TRP A 208 5.71 -34.33 -28.40
N ILE A 209 4.86 -34.53 -29.42
CA ILE A 209 3.63 -33.75 -29.62
C ILE A 209 2.64 -34.04 -28.49
N TYR A 210 2.47 -35.31 -28.10
CA TYR A 210 1.59 -35.67 -26.99
C TYR A 210 1.99 -34.99 -25.67
N GLN A 211 3.30 -34.92 -25.37
CA GLN A 211 3.81 -34.26 -24.16
C GLN A 211 3.58 -32.75 -24.13
N ARG A 212 3.29 -32.10 -25.28
CA ARG A 212 2.97 -30.65 -25.35
C ARG A 212 1.50 -30.38 -25.60
N TYR A 213 0.84 -31.15 -26.46
CA TYR A 213 -0.52 -30.85 -26.95
C TYR A 213 -1.53 -31.98 -26.71
N GLY A 214 -1.09 -33.13 -26.20
CA GLY A 214 -1.92 -34.33 -26.11
C GLY A 214 -3.03 -34.27 -25.06
N THR A 215 -2.85 -33.49 -24.00
CA THR A 215 -3.89 -33.25 -22.98
C THR A 215 -4.17 -31.76 -22.83
N ALA A 216 -5.35 -31.42 -22.29
CA ALA A 216 -5.69 -30.03 -22.02
C ALA A 216 -4.70 -29.36 -21.07
N TYR A 217 -4.18 -30.09 -20.08
CA TYR A 217 -3.14 -29.61 -19.17
C TYR A 217 -1.85 -29.24 -19.91
N TYR A 218 -1.33 -30.16 -20.73
CA TYR A 218 -0.11 -29.91 -21.49
C TYR A 218 -0.29 -28.78 -22.49
N ALA A 219 -1.37 -28.81 -23.28
CA ALA A 219 -1.63 -27.79 -24.30
C ALA A 219 -1.83 -26.40 -23.69
N MET A 220 -2.49 -26.30 -22.53
CA MET A 220 -2.63 -25.04 -21.80
C MET A 220 -1.26 -24.53 -21.33
N TYR A 221 -0.44 -25.40 -20.74
CA TYR A 221 0.90 -25.02 -20.28
C TYR A 221 1.81 -24.60 -21.45
N THR A 222 1.78 -25.31 -22.57
CA THR A 222 2.54 -24.93 -23.78
C THR A 222 2.09 -23.59 -24.35
N LEU A 223 0.79 -23.30 -24.38
CA LEU A 223 0.30 -21.98 -24.80
C LEU A 223 0.65 -20.88 -23.80
N TYR A 224 0.68 -21.18 -22.51
CA TYR A 224 1.20 -20.28 -21.49
C TYR A 224 2.69 -19.95 -21.74
N GLU A 225 3.54 -20.94 -22.01
CA GLU A 225 4.95 -20.73 -22.37
C GLU A 225 5.11 -19.89 -23.64
N ILE A 226 4.32 -20.17 -24.67
CA ILE A 226 4.27 -19.39 -25.92
C ILE A 226 3.93 -17.92 -25.62
N THR A 227 2.98 -17.69 -24.71
CA THR A 227 2.43 -16.36 -24.42
C THR A 227 3.36 -15.51 -23.57
N PHE A 228 3.94 -16.08 -22.50
CA PHE A 228 4.72 -15.31 -21.53
C PHE A 228 6.23 -15.43 -21.72
N ALA A 229 6.74 -16.59 -22.12
CA ALA A 229 8.19 -16.81 -22.26
C ALA A 229 8.69 -16.53 -23.69
N GLY A 230 7.79 -16.33 -24.66
CA GLY A 230 8.15 -16.11 -26.06
C GLY A 230 8.82 -17.32 -26.73
N ASN A 231 8.76 -18.50 -26.10
CA ASN A 231 9.37 -19.75 -26.59
C ASN A 231 8.53 -20.44 -27.68
N TRP A 232 7.90 -19.64 -28.53
CA TRP A 232 7.01 -20.15 -29.58
C TRP A 232 7.73 -20.86 -30.72
N PRO A 233 8.96 -20.51 -31.15
CA PRO A 233 9.61 -21.24 -32.24
C PRO A 233 9.88 -22.71 -31.88
N THR A 234 10.28 -22.97 -30.64
CA THR A 234 10.54 -24.33 -30.14
C THR A 234 9.29 -25.20 -30.09
N ASN A 235 8.14 -24.58 -29.82
CA ASN A 235 6.85 -25.27 -29.75
C ASN A 235 6.13 -25.37 -31.10
N ALA A 236 6.39 -24.45 -32.03
CA ALA A 236 5.73 -24.39 -33.34
C ALA A 236 6.50 -25.12 -34.45
N ARG A 237 7.84 -25.00 -34.52
CA ARG A 237 8.64 -25.57 -35.61
C ARG A 237 8.47 -27.10 -35.75
N PRO A 238 8.52 -27.90 -34.67
CA PRO A 238 8.33 -29.35 -34.79
C PRO A 238 6.93 -29.70 -35.30
N VAL A 239 5.90 -28.91 -34.99
CA VAL A 239 4.54 -29.12 -35.50
C VAL A 239 4.47 -28.82 -37.01
N LEU A 240 5.12 -27.74 -37.44
CA LEU A 240 5.15 -27.34 -38.85
C LEU A 240 5.93 -28.31 -39.74
N GLU A 241 7.07 -28.79 -39.24
CA GLU A 241 8.00 -29.64 -39.99
C GLU A 241 7.55 -31.11 -39.99
N LYS A 242 6.98 -31.60 -38.89
CA LYS A 242 6.68 -33.02 -38.70
C LYS A 242 5.21 -33.40 -38.91
N VAL A 243 4.27 -32.46 -38.73
CA VAL A 243 2.84 -32.71 -38.89
C VAL A 243 2.33 -32.13 -40.20
N ASN A 244 2.25 -30.80 -40.29
CA ASN A 244 1.75 -30.11 -41.47
C ASN A 244 2.11 -28.61 -41.41
N GLN A 245 2.51 -28.04 -42.55
CA GLN A 245 2.85 -26.61 -42.64
C GLN A 245 1.63 -25.68 -42.44
N SER A 246 0.40 -26.16 -42.68
CA SER A 246 -0.83 -25.37 -42.52
C SER A 246 -1.06 -24.85 -41.09
N PHE A 247 -0.49 -25.50 -40.07
CA PHE A 247 -0.52 -25.03 -38.68
C PHE A 247 0.16 -23.66 -38.50
N VAL A 248 0.91 -23.17 -39.50
CA VAL A 248 1.51 -21.83 -39.49
C VAL A 248 0.45 -20.75 -39.30
N ILE A 249 -0.75 -20.97 -39.85
CA ILE A 249 -1.88 -20.03 -39.76
C ILE A 249 -2.28 -19.85 -38.29
N PHE A 250 -2.40 -20.95 -37.54
CA PHE A 250 -2.73 -20.90 -36.12
C PHE A 250 -1.67 -20.12 -35.34
N TYR A 251 -0.38 -20.49 -35.48
CA TYR A 251 0.68 -19.87 -34.69
C TYR A 251 0.87 -18.39 -35.03
N VAL A 252 0.83 -18.02 -36.31
CA VAL A 252 0.95 -16.61 -36.73
C VAL A 252 -0.21 -15.79 -36.17
N LEU A 253 -1.46 -16.25 -36.32
CA LEU A 253 -2.62 -15.56 -35.76
C LEU A 253 -2.54 -15.46 -34.23
N TYR A 254 -2.20 -16.55 -33.55
CA TYR A 254 -2.06 -16.57 -32.09
C TYR A 254 -0.98 -15.59 -31.61
N ILE A 255 0.20 -15.60 -32.24
CA ILE A 255 1.30 -14.70 -31.85
C ILE A 255 0.95 -13.25 -32.13
N THR A 256 0.39 -12.93 -33.30
CA THR A 256 0.06 -11.54 -33.63
C THR A 256 -1.09 -11.00 -32.78
N ILE A 257 -2.16 -11.78 -32.58
CA ILE A 257 -3.34 -11.30 -31.85
C ILE A 257 -3.10 -11.38 -30.35
N ILE A 258 -2.71 -12.55 -29.83
CA ILE A 258 -2.61 -12.76 -28.37
C ILE A 258 -1.30 -12.20 -27.83
N VAL A 259 -0.16 -12.64 -28.37
CA VAL A 259 1.15 -12.30 -27.81
C VAL A 259 1.52 -10.85 -28.10
N PHE A 260 1.28 -10.36 -29.31
CA PHE A 260 1.60 -8.98 -29.66
C PHE A 260 0.47 -8.01 -29.28
N ALA A 261 -0.77 -8.22 -29.73
CA ALA A 261 -1.82 -7.23 -29.49
C ALA A 261 -2.37 -7.26 -28.05
N VAL A 262 -2.88 -8.41 -27.59
CA VAL A 262 -3.54 -8.53 -26.29
C VAL A 262 -2.59 -8.23 -25.13
N ILE A 263 -1.39 -8.83 -25.08
CA ILE A 263 -0.42 -8.54 -24.00
C ILE A 263 -0.07 -7.04 -23.95
N ARG A 264 0.07 -6.37 -25.11
CA ARG A 264 0.36 -4.92 -25.16
C ARG A 264 -0.81 -4.10 -24.66
N VAL A 265 -2.05 -4.47 -25.00
CA VAL A 265 -3.26 -3.84 -24.47
C VAL A 265 -3.32 -4.01 -22.95
N ILE A 266 -3.14 -5.22 -22.42
CA ILE A 266 -3.11 -5.48 -20.98
C ILE A 266 -2.04 -4.64 -20.28
N SER A 267 -0.83 -4.59 -20.86
CA SER A 267 0.27 -3.77 -20.33
C SER A 267 -0.07 -2.28 -20.33
N ALA A 268 -0.74 -1.79 -21.37
CA ALA A 268 -1.15 -0.40 -21.49
C ALA A 268 -2.25 -0.04 -20.48
N THR A 269 -3.27 -0.89 -20.33
CA THR A 269 -4.35 -0.69 -19.35
C THR A 269 -3.79 -0.72 -17.92
N PHE A 270 -2.90 -1.66 -17.62
CA PHE A 270 -2.18 -1.71 -16.35
C PHE A 270 -1.43 -0.41 -16.04
N LEU A 271 -0.68 0.12 -17.02
CA LEU A 271 0.05 1.37 -16.85
C LEU A 271 -0.91 2.55 -16.66
N LYS A 272 -2.00 2.60 -17.43
CA LYS A 272 -3.04 3.62 -17.32
C LYS A 272 -3.65 3.63 -15.91
N ASP A 273 -4.12 2.50 -15.41
CA ASP A 273 -4.75 2.40 -14.09
C ASP A 273 -3.77 2.80 -12.97
N THR A 274 -2.48 2.48 -13.14
CA THR A 274 -1.43 2.88 -12.20
C THR A 274 -1.20 4.40 -12.20
N LEU A 275 -1.19 5.03 -13.37
CA LEU A 275 -1.05 6.48 -13.51
C LEU A 275 -2.28 7.22 -13.00
N ASP A 276 -3.48 6.71 -13.30
CA ASP A 276 -4.75 7.26 -12.81
C ASP A 276 -4.81 7.18 -11.28
N ALA A 277 -4.36 6.08 -10.68
CA ALA A 277 -4.25 5.97 -9.22
C ALA A 277 -3.28 7.00 -8.60
N ALA A 278 -2.17 7.30 -9.28
CA ALA A 278 -1.22 8.31 -8.83
C ALA A 278 -1.76 9.75 -8.98
N GLN A 279 -2.52 10.03 -10.04
CA GLN A 279 -3.15 11.34 -10.27
C GLN A 279 -4.33 11.60 -9.32
N ASN A 280 -5.18 10.60 -9.12
CA ASN A 280 -6.31 10.70 -8.20
C ASN A 280 -5.86 10.97 -6.77
N ASP A 281 -4.68 10.50 -6.35
CA ASP A 281 -4.13 10.83 -5.02
C ASP A 281 -3.88 12.34 -4.89
N ALA A 282 -3.36 13.00 -5.93
CA ALA A 282 -3.17 14.45 -5.95
C ALA A 282 -4.50 15.22 -5.93
N GLU A 283 -5.49 14.80 -6.71
CA GLU A 283 -6.83 15.42 -6.70
C GLU A 283 -7.55 15.20 -5.36
N ASN A 284 -7.48 13.99 -4.80
CA ASN A 284 -8.04 13.66 -3.49
C ASN A 284 -7.41 14.53 -2.39
N LEU A 285 -6.10 14.81 -2.46
CA LEU A 285 -5.44 15.74 -1.54
C LEU A 285 -6.00 17.17 -1.65
N VAL A 286 -6.35 17.63 -2.85
CA VAL A 286 -7.00 18.95 -3.05
C VAL A 286 -8.40 18.96 -2.46
N VAL A 287 -9.20 17.92 -2.75
CA VAL A 287 -10.56 17.76 -2.20
C VAL A 287 -10.53 17.70 -0.67
N GLU A 288 -9.55 17.00 -0.08
CA GLU A 288 -9.38 16.93 1.37
C GLU A 288 -9.05 18.31 1.97
N ARG A 289 -8.21 19.12 1.32
CA ARG A 289 -7.95 20.50 1.73
C ARG A 289 -9.21 21.35 1.69
N LEU A 290 -9.99 21.27 0.61
CA LEU A 290 -11.26 21.99 0.48
C LEU A 290 -12.26 21.56 1.58
N ARG A 291 -12.33 20.26 1.88
CA ARG A 291 -13.19 19.73 2.94
C ARG A 291 -12.77 20.23 4.32
N LYS A 292 -11.47 20.26 4.62
CA LYS A 292 -10.94 20.83 5.87
C LYS A 292 -11.24 22.33 5.98
N LYS A 293 -11.15 23.08 4.88
CA LYS A 293 -11.53 24.50 4.84
C LYS A 293 -13.03 24.66 5.13
N ALA A 294 -13.90 23.88 4.50
CA ALA A 294 -15.35 23.94 4.74
C ALA A 294 -15.72 23.57 6.19
N GLN A 295 -15.08 22.54 6.77
CA GLN A 295 -15.28 22.18 8.17
C GLN A 295 -14.81 23.29 9.12
N TYR A 296 -13.76 24.01 8.77
CA TYR A 296 -13.27 25.14 9.54
C TYR A 296 -14.24 26.32 9.48
N VAL A 297 -14.75 26.67 8.28
CA VAL A 297 -15.79 27.70 8.12
C VAL A 297 -17.02 27.38 8.95
N LYS A 298 -17.52 26.14 8.91
CA LYS A 298 -18.66 25.72 9.72
C LYS A 298 -18.44 25.90 11.22
N LYS A 299 -17.23 25.64 11.72
CA LYS A 299 -16.90 25.90 13.14
C LYS A 299 -16.90 27.39 13.46
N LEU A 300 -16.46 28.24 12.53
CA LEU A 300 -16.53 29.69 12.71
C LEU A 300 -17.98 30.18 12.71
N GLU A 301 -18.85 29.61 11.88
CA GLU A 301 -20.30 29.89 11.92
C GLU A 301 -20.91 29.50 13.27
N GLU A 302 -20.57 28.32 13.79
CA GLU A 302 -21.03 27.87 15.11
C GLU A 302 -20.55 28.81 16.24
N VAL A 303 -19.32 29.33 16.14
CA VAL A 303 -18.80 30.34 17.08
C VAL A 303 -19.52 31.67 16.94
N PHE A 304 -19.74 32.14 15.71
CA PHE A 304 -20.45 33.38 15.46
C PHE A 304 -21.87 33.32 16.02
N MET A 305 -22.60 32.22 15.81
CA MET A 305 -23.93 32.00 16.39
C MET A 305 -23.93 31.92 17.91
N ALA A 306 -22.86 31.39 18.53
CA ALA A 306 -22.75 31.37 19.99
C ALA A 306 -22.48 32.77 20.57
N ILE A 307 -21.85 33.65 19.79
CA ILE A 307 -21.55 35.04 20.13
C ILE A 307 -22.79 35.93 19.92
N ASP A 308 -23.51 35.73 18.82
CA ASP A 308 -24.73 36.45 18.48
C ASP A 308 -25.95 35.95 19.28
N GLN A 309 -26.02 36.35 20.55
CA GLN A 309 -27.16 36.08 21.42
C GLN A 309 -28.41 36.90 21.07
N SER A 310 -28.28 37.97 20.28
CA SER A 310 -29.39 38.86 19.91
C SER A 310 -30.10 38.38 18.64
N GLY A 311 -29.40 37.62 17.80
CA GLY A 311 -29.92 37.10 16.54
C GLY A 311 -30.07 38.19 15.47
N ASP A 312 -29.34 39.30 15.62
CA ASP A 312 -29.33 40.40 14.66
C ASP A 312 -28.29 40.17 13.53
N GLY A 313 -27.44 39.15 13.66
CA GLY A 313 -26.42 38.82 12.68
C GLY A 313 -25.20 39.75 12.71
N MET A 314 -25.06 40.58 13.76
CA MET A 314 -24.03 41.61 13.86
C MET A 314 -23.24 41.54 15.19
N ILE A 315 -21.94 41.80 15.13
CA ILE A 315 -21.08 41.89 16.31
C ILE A 315 -20.50 43.30 16.40
N SER A 316 -20.81 44.01 17.48
CA SER A 316 -20.20 45.30 17.82
C SER A 316 -18.88 45.14 18.59
N GLU A 317 -18.05 46.18 18.59
CA GLU A 317 -16.73 46.19 19.22
C GLU A 317 -16.79 45.84 20.71
N ASP A 318 -17.69 46.49 21.45
CA ASP A 318 -17.90 46.25 22.88
C ASP A 318 -18.31 44.79 23.18
N ARG A 319 -19.06 44.17 22.26
CA ARG A 319 -19.52 42.80 22.40
C ARG A 319 -18.38 41.82 22.16
N LEU A 320 -17.57 42.04 21.13
CA LEU A 320 -16.39 41.22 20.86
C LEU A 320 -15.38 41.33 22.02
N ALA A 321 -15.18 42.53 22.57
CA ALA A 321 -14.30 42.77 23.72
C ALA A 321 -14.79 42.04 25.00
N ASN A 322 -16.09 42.08 25.29
CA ASN A 322 -16.67 41.35 26.43
C ASN A 322 -16.50 39.84 26.32
N ILE A 323 -16.56 39.28 25.11
CA ILE A 323 -16.43 37.84 24.88
C ILE A 323 -14.96 37.40 24.95
N LEU A 324 -14.06 38.20 24.39
CA LEU A 324 -12.61 37.97 24.51
C LEU A 324 -12.08 38.22 25.93
N SER A 325 -12.88 38.80 26.81
CA SER A 325 -12.61 38.84 28.25
C SER A 325 -12.85 37.50 28.94
N ASN A 326 -13.59 36.56 28.32
CA ASN A 326 -13.83 35.23 28.86
C ASN A 326 -12.65 34.28 28.51
N PRO A 327 -11.93 33.73 29.51
CA PRO A 327 -10.80 32.82 29.29
C PRO A 327 -11.14 31.59 28.44
N GLN A 328 -12.39 31.10 28.50
CA GLN A 328 -12.83 29.96 27.70
C GLN A 328 -12.98 30.31 26.21
N ALA A 329 -13.44 31.52 25.89
CA ALA A 329 -13.57 31.99 24.52
C ALA A 329 -12.18 32.21 23.89
N VAL A 330 -11.25 32.83 24.62
CA VAL A 330 -9.85 33.00 24.20
C VAL A 330 -9.18 31.65 23.93
N ALA A 331 -9.36 30.68 24.84
CA ALA A 331 -8.85 29.32 24.63
C ALA A 331 -9.45 28.66 23.37
N TYR A 332 -10.71 28.95 23.05
CA TYR A 332 -11.36 28.44 21.85
C TYR A 332 -10.79 29.08 20.56
N PHE A 333 -10.56 30.39 20.54
CA PHE A 333 -9.87 31.06 19.42
C PHE A 333 -8.43 30.57 19.23
N GLN A 334 -7.72 30.28 20.32
CA GLN A 334 -6.40 29.65 20.27
C GLN A 334 -6.44 28.24 19.66
N THR A 335 -7.50 27.45 19.90
CA THR A 335 -7.67 26.16 19.20
C THR A 335 -7.96 26.30 17.71
N LEU A 336 -8.30 27.51 17.24
CA LEU A 336 -8.52 27.85 15.84
C LEU A 336 -7.29 28.48 15.17
N ASP A 337 -6.12 28.49 15.85
CA ASP A 337 -4.87 29.16 15.43
C ASP A 337 -5.02 30.68 15.23
N VAL A 338 -5.88 31.32 16.02
CA VAL A 338 -6.02 32.78 16.06
C VAL A 338 -5.44 33.28 17.37
N ASP A 339 -4.36 34.05 17.29
CA ASP A 339 -3.74 34.65 18.46
C ASP A 339 -4.46 35.95 18.81
N VAL A 340 -5.36 35.89 19.78
CA VAL A 340 -6.20 37.02 20.18
C VAL A 340 -5.60 37.67 21.42
N THR A 341 -4.54 38.44 21.22
CA THR A 341 -3.89 39.23 22.28
C THR A 341 -4.56 40.59 22.48
N GLU A 342 -5.19 41.15 21.46
CA GLU A 342 -5.80 42.49 21.49
C GLU A 342 -7.14 42.51 20.71
N SER A 343 -8.26 42.62 21.43
CA SER A 343 -9.61 42.55 20.87
C SER A 343 -9.96 43.71 19.94
N ALA A 344 -9.50 44.91 20.26
CA ALA A 344 -9.72 46.11 19.46
C ALA A 344 -8.97 46.04 18.12
N ALA A 345 -7.73 45.54 18.13
CA ALA A 345 -6.96 45.35 16.91
C ALA A 345 -7.60 44.29 16.00
N LEU A 346 -8.10 43.19 16.58
CA LEU A 346 -8.82 42.16 15.83
C LEU A 346 -10.13 42.71 15.25
N PHE A 347 -10.89 43.51 16.01
CA PHE A 347 -12.12 44.13 15.51
C PHE A 347 -11.86 45.00 14.29
N HIS A 348 -10.90 45.93 14.36
CA HIS A 348 -10.54 46.80 13.25
C HIS A 348 -9.92 46.09 12.04
N LEU A 349 -9.36 44.88 12.24
CA LEU A 349 -8.84 44.04 11.15
C LEU A 349 -9.94 43.32 10.37
N ILE A 350 -11.09 43.12 11.02
CA ILE A 350 -12.23 42.37 10.48
C ILE A 350 -13.30 43.32 9.94
N ASP A 351 -13.53 44.45 10.62
CA ASP A 351 -14.49 45.50 10.28
C ASP A 351 -14.17 46.16 8.92
N ASN A 352 -15.22 46.45 8.14
CA ASN A 352 -15.12 47.14 6.86
C ASN A 352 -15.11 48.69 7.02
N GLY A 353 -15.33 49.19 8.24
CA GLY A 353 -15.40 50.61 8.61
C GLY A 353 -16.81 51.15 8.88
N ASP A 354 -17.83 50.29 8.93
CA ASP A 354 -19.19 50.65 9.34
C ASP A 354 -19.43 50.49 10.85
N GLY A 355 -18.47 49.90 11.57
CA GLY A 355 -18.51 49.73 13.03
C GLY A 355 -19.29 48.50 13.49
N GLU A 356 -19.72 47.64 12.58
CA GLU A 356 -20.39 46.36 12.87
C GLU A 356 -19.74 45.23 12.06
N VAL A 357 -19.56 44.06 12.67
CA VAL A 357 -18.98 42.90 11.98
C VAL A 357 -20.08 41.89 11.65
N THR A 358 -20.31 41.68 10.35
CA THR A 358 -21.21 40.63 9.86
C THR A 358 -20.59 39.24 9.97
N MET A 359 -21.39 38.19 9.81
CA MET A 359 -20.90 36.80 9.80
C MET A 359 -19.85 36.56 8.70
N ASP A 360 -20.08 37.09 7.50
CA ASP A 360 -19.17 36.92 6.38
C ASP A 360 -17.83 37.63 6.62
N GLU A 361 -17.86 38.84 7.20
CA GLU A 361 -16.66 39.59 7.58
C GLU A 361 -15.90 38.88 8.69
N PHE A 362 -16.60 38.40 9.73
CA PHE A 362 -15.99 37.64 10.81
C PHE A 362 -15.24 36.41 10.28
N ILE A 363 -15.87 35.63 9.41
CA ILE A 363 -15.27 34.43 8.81
C ILE A 363 -14.09 34.80 7.92
N GLU A 364 -14.24 35.79 7.04
CA GLU A 364 -13.17 36.18 6.12
C GLU A 364 -11.97 36.80 6.86
N GLY A 365 -12.25 37.67 7.84
CA GLY A 365 -11.25 38.32 8.67
C GLY A 365 -10.44 37.33 9.50
N ILE A 366 -11.09 36.38 10.17
CA ILE A 366 -10.40 35.31 10.89
C ILE A 366 -9.59 34.42 9.92
N MET A 367 -10.14 34.12 8.74
CA MET A 367 -9.42 33.35 7.73
C MET A 367 -8.17 34.05 7.20
N ARG A 368 -8.11 35.40 7.23
CA ARG A 368 -6.94 36.21 6.88
C ARG A 368 -5.92 36.28 8.02
N CYS A 369 -6.38 36.38 9.27
CA CYS A 369 -5.52 36.43 10.45
C CYS A 369 -4.93 35.07 10.86
N LYS A 370 -5.34 33.99 10.19
CA LYS A 370 -4.91 32.63 10.50
C LYS A 370 -3.46 32.35 10.11
N GLY A 371 -2.67 31.96 11.10
CA GLY A 371 -1.31 31.44 10.92
C GLY A 371 -0.25 32.51 10.66
N PRO A 372 1.02 32.11 10.45
CA PRO A 372 2.12 33.05 10.23
C PRO A 372 2.00 33.75 8.88
N ALA A 373 2.46 35.01 8.81
CA ALA A 373 2.50 35.79 7.57
C ALA A 373 3.21 35.03 6.44
N ARG A 374 2.54 34.88 5.29
CA ARG A 374 3.08 34.15 4.13
C ARG A 374 4.01 35.05 3.33
N ALA A 375 4.87 34.45 2.52
CA ALA A 375 5.77 35.20 1.64
C ALA A 375 5.03 36.20 0.72
N ILE A 376 3.82 35.86 0.27
CA ILE A 376 2.99 36.75 -0.55
C ILE A 376 2.53 37.99 0.23
N ASP A 377 2.23 37.84 1.52
CA ASP A 377 1.81 38.94 2.40
C ASP A 377 2.98 39.91 2.62
N GLN A 378 4.20 39.38 2.80
CA GLN A 378 5.42 40.19 2.89
C GLN A 378 5.72 40.96 1.59
N VAL A 379 5.52 40.33 0.43
CA VAL A 379 5.67 40.98 -0.87
C VAL A 379 4.63 42.08 -1.06
N ALA A 380 3.38 41.83 -0.66
CA ALA A 380 2.32 42.83 -0.72
C ALA A 380 2.62 44.06 0.16
N ILE A 381 3.07 43.85 1.41
CA ILE A 381 3.51 44.93 2.30
C ILE A 381 4.65 45.73 1.66
N ARG A 382 5.64 45.05 1.08
CA ARG A 382 6.75 45.72 0.39
C ARG A 382 6.27 46.58 -0.78
N ALA A 383 5.33 46.09 -1.57
CA ALA A 383 4.74 46.84 -2.68
C ALA A 383 3.95 48.07 -2.18
N MET A 384 3.18 47.93 -1.09
CA MET A 384 2.46 49.04 -0.46
C MET A 384 3.43 50.10 0.07
N ILE A 385 4.53 49.71 0.71
CA ILE A 385 5.57 50.63 1.18
C ILE A 385 6.18 51.41 0.00
N GLN A 386 6.49 50.74 -1.12
CA GLN A 386 6.99 51.42 -2.32
C GLN A 386 5.98 52.41 -2.91
N GLN A 387 4.69 52.07 -2.91
CA GLN A 387 3.64 53.00 -3.34
C GLN A 387 3.51 54.20 -2.39
N LEU A 388 3.65 53.97 -1.08
CA LEU A 388 3.61 55.02 -0.06
C LEU A 388 4.78 55.98 -0.21
N ASP A 389 5.98 55.46 -0.40
CA ASP A 389 7.19 56.24 -0.68
C ASP A 389 7.03 57.10 -1.95
N SER A 390 6.46 56.51 -3.01
CA SER A 390 6.13 57.22 -4.25
C SER A 390 5.14 58.38 -4.03
N LYS A 391 4.11 58.17 -3.21
CA LYS A 391 3.10 59.20 -2.89
C LYS A 391 3.69 60.30 -2.03
N LEU A 392 4.52 59.96 -1.04
CA LEU A 392 5.26 60.89 -0.19
C LEU A 392 6.18 61.78 -1.03
N ASN A 393 6.98 61.19 -1.92
CA ASN A 393 7.86 61.95 -2.83
C ASN A 393 7.07 62.95 -3.69
N ARG A 394 5.89 62.57 -4.20
CA ARG A 394 5.02 63.49 -4.95
C ARG A 394 4.45 64.62 -4.09
N LEU A 395 4.09 64.33 -2.85
CA LEU A 395 3.60 65.31 -1.88
C LEU A 395 4.70 66.32 -1.53
N THR A 396 5.91 65.83 -1.24
CA THR A 396 7.09 66.65 -0.98
C THR A 396 7.41 67.54 -2.17
N GLN A 397 7.41 66.99 -3.39
CA GLN A 397 7.64 67.77 -4.62
C GLN A 397 6.61 68.90 -4.75
N LYS A 398 5.31 68.61 -4.57
CA LYS A 398 4.26 69.62 -4.64
C LYS A 398 4.42 70.71 -3.57
N LEU A 399 4.80 70.35 -2.35
CA LEU A 399 5.04 71.31 -1.26
C LEU A 399 6.25 72.22 -1.53
N VAL A 400 7.32 71.68 -2.13
CA VAL A 400 8.48 72.48 -2.56
C VAL A 400 8.10 73.43 -3.71
N ASP A 401 7.28 72.95 -4.65
CA ASP A 401 6.82 73.76 -5.79
C ASP A 401 5.84 74.87 -5.34
N THR A 402 5.08 74.69 -4.25
CA THR A 402 4.23 75.76 -3.68
C THR A 402 5.02 76.73 -2.79
N GLY A 403 6.01 76.25 -2.03
CA GLY A 403 6.86 77.10 -1.21
C GLY A 403 7.83 77.99 -2.00
N THR A 404 8.09 77.68 -3.27
CA THR A 404 8.89 78.51 -4.18
C THR A 404 8.07 79.50 -4.99
N ALA A 405 6.74 79.43 -4.95
CA ALA A 405 5.84 80.38 -5.63
C ALA A 405 5.51 81.64 -4.80
N ASP A 406 5.81 81.63 -3.50
CA ASP A 406 5.57 82.74 -2.54
C ASP A 406 6.86 83.54 -2.19
N LEU A 407 7.95 83.36 -2.95
CA LEU A 407 9.19 84.16 -2.93
C LEU A 407 9.42 84.79 -4.30
#